data_AF-X1QHR8-F1
#
_entry.id   AF-X1QHR8-F1
#
_cell.length_a   1.000
_cell.length_b   1.000
_cell.length_c   1.000
_cell.angle_alpha   90.00
_cell.angle_beta   90.00
_cell.angle_gamma   90.00
#
_symmetry.space_group_name_H-M   'P 1'
#
loop_
_entity.id
_entity.type
_entity.pdbx_description
1 polymer ?
#
loop_
_entity_poly.entity_id
_entity_poly.type
_entity_poly.pdbx_seq_one_letter_code
_entity_poly.pdbx_strand_id
1 'polypeptide(L)'
;MKKGKLILILTTFIIITLLSNAALFTQCSNEDSVKEDSIEEITTEKSDEIAASVDKNLIKANTRFGFNIFKELILEDKDENIFISPLSILLALAMTYNGAVGNTNLAMAEI
;
A
#
# COMPACT_ATOMS: atom_id res chain seq x y z
N MET A 1 -42.11 16.86 39.45
CA MET A 1 -41.23 15.68 39.56
C MET A 1 -40.86 14.96 38.25
N LYS A 2 -41.52 15.21 37.10
CA LYS A 2 -41.25 14.46 35.84
C LYS A 2 -40.08 14.99 35.00
N LYS A 3 -39.87 16.32 34.94
CA LYS A 3 -38.81 16.94 34.11
C LYS A 3 -37.39 16.72 34.63
N GLY A 4 -37.18 16.80 35.95
CA GLY A 4 -35.87 16.57 36.57
C GLY A 4 -35.37 15.13 36.46
N LYS A 5 -36.27 14.14 36.57
CA LYS A 5 -35.93 12.72 36.36
C LYS A 5 -35.57 12.42 34.90
N LEU A 6 -36.24 13.08 33.94
CA LEU A 6 -35.94 12.94 32.52
C LEU A 6 -34.56 13.50 32.16
N ILE A 7 -34.22 14.67 32.70
CA ILE A 7 -32.90 15.30 32.49
C ILE A 7 -31.78 14.42 33.08
N LEU A 8 -31.98 13.85 34.28
CA LEU A 8 -31.02 12.95 34.92
C LEU A 8 -30.79 11.67 34.10
N ILE A 9 -31.86 11.10 33.51
CA ILE A 9 -31.75 9.90 32.67
C ILE A 9 -31.00 10.22 31.37
N LEU A 10 -31.30 11.38 30.75
CA LEU A 10 -30.66 11.79 29.50
C LEU A 10 -29.16 12.05 29.68
N THR A 11 -28.77 12.73 30.77
CA THR A 11 -27.35 12.98 31.07
C THR A 11 -26.61 11.69 31.42
N THR A 12 -27.26 10.77 32.13
CA THR A 12 -26.68 9.45 32.42
C THR A 12 -26.46 8.63 31.14
N PHE A 13 -27.43 8.66 30.21
CA PHE A 13 -27.29 8.00 28.91
C PHE A 13 -26.15 8.59 28.08
N ILE A 14 -26.03 9.92 28.03
CA ILE A 14 -24.94 10.62 27.30
C ILE A 14 -23.56 10.30 27.92
N ILE A 15 -23.47 10.24 29.25
CA ILE A 15 -22.22 9.89 29.95
C ILE A 15 -21.83 8.43 29.65
N ILE A 16 -22.79 7.50 29.66
CA ILE A 16 -22.55 6.09 29.34
C ILE A 16 -22.07 5.94 27.89
N THR A 17 -22.72 6.61 26.92
CA THR A 17 -22.25 6.56 25.52
C THR A 17 -20.90 7.22 25.31
N LEU A 18 -20.53 8.25 26.08
CA LEU A 18 -19.18 8.82 26.05
C LEU A 18 -18.11 7.86 26.62
N LEU A 19 -18.41 7.20 27.75
CA LEU A 19 -17.50 6.26 28.41
C LEU A 19 -17.24 5.00 27.56
N SER A 20 -18.25 4.50 26.84
CA SER A 20 -18.08 3.32 25.98
C SER A 20 -17.19 3.58 24.75
N ASN A 21 -17.16 4.81 24.22
CA ASN A 21 -16.33 5.16 23.07
C ASN A 21 -14.85 5.35 23.43
N ALA A 22 -14.52 5.68 24.69
CA ALA A 22 -13.13 5.78 25.14
C ALA A 22 -12.39 4.43 25.10
N ALA A 23 -13.11 3.32 25.26
CA ALA A 23 -12.55 1.97 25.18
C ALA A 23 -12.19 1.52 23.75
N LEU A 24 -12.66 2.24 22.71
CA LEU A 24 -12.32 1.94 21.31
C LEU A 24 -11.04 2.65 20.83
N PHE A 25 -10.51 3.62 21.58
CA PHE A 25 -9.30 4.36 21.19
C PHE A 25 -8.01 3.81 21.82
N THR A 26 -8.07 2.81 22.71
CA THR A 26 -6.87 2.26 23.38
C THR A 26 -6.26 1.06 22.65
N GLN A 27 -6.79 0.64 21.50
CA GLN A 27 -6.16 -0.40 20.68
C GLN A 27 -5.18 0.19 19.66
N CYS A 28 -4.20 0.96 20.14
CA CYS A 28 -2.98 1.27 19.42
C CYS A 28 -1.82 1.26 20.42
N SER A 29 -1.15 0.12 20.53
CA SER A 29 0.31 0.00 20.54
C SER A 29 0.66 -1.41 21.00
N ASN A 30 0.42 -2.41 20.14
CA ASN A 30 1.35 -3.52 20.12
C ASN A 30 2.58 -2.96 19.43
N GLU A 31 3.54 -2.56 20.24
CA GLU A 31 4.91 -2.39 19.80
C GLU A 31 5.38 -3.81 19.44
N ASP A 32 5.09 -4.23 18.21
CA ASP A 32 5.93 -5.24 17.58
C ASP A 32 7.30 -4.57 17.51
N SER A 33 8.09 -4.83 18.54
CA SER A 33 9.49 -4.45 18.63
C SER A 33 10.11 -4.82 17.30
N VAL A 34 10.37 -3.80 16.47
CA VAL A 34 11.20 -3.94 15.28
C VAL A 34 12.50 -4.47 15.83
N LYS A 35 12.77 -5.75 15.56
CA LYS A 35 14.10 -6.29 15.75
C LYS A 35 15.00 -5.41 14.90
N GLU A 36 15.81 -4.62 15.57
CA GLU A 36 16.99 -4.02 14.99
C GLU A 36 17.91 -5.21 14.66
N ASP A 37 17.62 -5.87 13.54
CA ASP A 37 18.58 -6.78 12.93
C ASP A 37 19.80 -5.93 12.64
N SER A 38 20.85 -6.21 13.40
CA SER A 38 22.23 -5.91 13.05
C SER A 38 22.39 -6.06 11.54
N ILE A 39 22.99 -5.09 10.87
CA ILE A 39 23.30 -5.18 9.43
C ILE A 39 24.13 -6.46 9.22
N GLU A 40 23.47 -7.56 8.86
CA GLU A 40 24.12 -8.76 8.34
C GLU A 40 24.74 -8.35 7.01
N GLU A 41 26.03 -8.59 6.87
CA GLU A 41 26.72 -8.42 5.60
C GLU A 41 25.98 -9.28 4.55
N ILE A 42 25.37 -8.62 3.55
CA ILE A 42 24.64 -9.31 2.48
C ILE A 42 25.70 -10.06 1.67
N THR A 43 25.85 -11.36 1.93
CA THR A 43 26.71 -12.22 1.12
C THR A 43 26.09 -12.42 -0.26
N THR A 44 26.92 -12.69 -1.25
CA THR A 44 26.45 -13.00 -2.62
C THR A 44 25.48 -14.18 -2.63
N GLU A 45 25.71 -15.19 -1.80
CA GLU A 45 24.82 -16.35 -1.70
C GLU A 45 23.44 -15.96 -1.19
N LYS A 46 23.38 -15.03 -0.22
CA LYS A 46 22.10 -14.55 0.31
C LYS A 46 21.34 -13.71 -0.72
N SER A 47 22.06 -12.88 -1.48
CA SER A 47 21.47 -12.11 -2.59
C SER A 47 20.88 -13.02 -3.67
N ASP A 48 21.60 -14.07 -4.05
CA ASP A 48 21.14 -15.03 -5.06
C ASP A 48 19.91 -15.82 -4.59
N GLU A 49 19.87 -16.21 -3.31
CA GLU A 49 18.70 -16.84 -2.70
C GLU A 49 17.47 -15.91 -2.76
N ILE A 50 17.65 -14.63 -2.40
CA ILE A 50 16.58 -13.62 -2.46
C ILE A 50 16.10 -13.45 -3.90
N ALA A 51 17.00 -13.29 -4.86
CA ALA A 51 16.65 -13.15 -6.27
C ALA A 51 15.89 -14.37 -6.81
N ALA A 52 16.30 -15.58 -6.42
CA ALA A 52 15.63 -16.82 -6.79
C ALA A 52 14.23 -16.96 -6.18
N SER A 53 14.00 -16.33 -5.02
CA SER A 53 12.71 -16.36 -4.32
C SER A 53 11.65 -15.40 -4.90
N VAL A 54 12.04 -14.47 -5.78
CA VAL A 54 11.11 -13.52 -6.40
C VAL A 54 10.07 -14.25 -7.26
N ASP A 55 8.80 -13.83 -7.16
CA ASP A 55 7.71 -14.41 -7.95
C ASP A 55 7.99 -14.29 -9.47
N LYS A 56 8.02 -15.44 -10.14
CA LYS A 56 8.23 -15.54 -11.59
C LYS A 56 7.13 -14.83 -12.38
N ASN A 57 5.92 -14.72 -11.86
CA ASN A 57 4.83 -13.99 -12.50
C ASN A 57 5.09 -12.49 -12.46
N LEU A 58 5.60 -11.97 -11.33
CA LEU A 58 6.02 -10.57 -11.22
C LEU A 58 7.14 -10.25 -12.21
N ILE A 59 8.15 -11.12 -12.31
CA ILE A 59 9.25 -10.97 -13.28
C ILE A 59 8.68 -10.89 -14.71
N LYS A 60 7.83 -11.85 -15.09
CA LYS A 60 7.22 -11.87 -16.43
C LYS A 60 6.33 -10.66 -16.70
N ALA A 61 5.56 -10.22 -15.71
CA ALA A 61 4.69 -9.05 -15.83
C ALA A 61 5.51 -7.77 -16.02
N ASN A 62 6.54 -7.54 -15.19
CA ASN A 62 7.42 -6.37 -15.31
C ASN A 62 8.18 -6.35 -16.65
N THR A 63 8.68 -7.50 -17.11
CA THR A 63 9.34 -7.60 -18.42
C THR A 63 8.38 -7.27 -19.57
N ARG A 64 7.17 -7.82 -19.55
CA ARG A 64 6.14 -7.53 -20.57
C ARG A 64 5.74 -6.05 -20.56
N PHE A 65 5.47 -5.51 -19.38
CA PHE A 65 5.15 -4.10 -19.19
C PHE A 65 6.27 -3.20 -19.73
N GLY A 66 7.53 -3.50 -19.40
CA GLY A 66 8.69 -2.76 -19.89
C GLY A 66 8.82 -2.74 -21.41
N PHE A 67 8.61 -3.87 -22.08
CA PHE A 67 8.61 -3.89 -23.54
C PHE A 67 7.42 -3.15 -24.16
N ASN A 68 6.23 -3.26 -23.55
CA ASN A 68 5.05 -2.55 -24.03
C ASN A 68 5.26 -1.04 -23.98
N ILE A 69 5.69 -0.49 -22.84
CA ILE A 69 5.90 0.95 -22.70
C ILE A 69 7.07 1.44 -23.56
N PHE A 70 8.16 0.67 -23.65
CA PHE A 70 9.28 1.03 -24.51
C PHE A 70 8.88 1.09 -25.98
N LYS A 71 7.98 0.18 -26.42
CA LYS A 71 7.42 0.20 -27.78
C LYS A 71 6.62 1.49 -28.06
N GLU A 72 5.86 1.98 -27.10
CA GLU A 72 5.14 3.25 -27.28
C GLU A 72 6.12 4.44 -27.32
N LEU A 73 7.13 4.46 -26.44
CA LEU A 73 8.13 5.53 -26.39
C LEU A 73 8.97 5.63 -27.67
N ILE A 74 9.38 4.51 -28.28
CA ILE A 74 10.12 4.56 -29.56
C ILE A 74 9.27 5.11 -30.72
N LEU A 75 7.93 5.06 -30.61
CA LEU A 75 7.03 5.60 -31.62
C LEU A 75 6.83 7.10 -31.44
N GLU A 76 6.81 7.55 -30.18
CA GLU A 76 6.69 8.96 -29.78
C GLU A 76 8.00 9.72 -29.98
N ASP A 77 9.09 9.27 -29.37
CA ASP A 77 10.41 9.90 -29.37
C ASP A 77 11.34 9.28 -30.44
N LYS A 78 10.91 9.35 -31.70
CA LYS A 78 11.71 8.81 -32.81
C LYS A 78 13.07 9.51 -32.90
N ASP A 79 14.10 8.70 -33.16
CA ASP A 79 15.49 9.13 -33.38
C ASP A 79 16.17 9.78 -32.15
N GLU A 80 15.54 9.71 -30.99
CA GLU A 80 16.10 10.17 -29.71
C GLU A 80 16.61 9.00 -28.85
N ASN A 81 17.48 9.32 -27.90
CA ASN A 81 17.93 8.33 -26.91
C ASN A 81 16.85 8.11 -25.86
N ILE A 82 16.39 6.88 -25.71
CA ILE A 82 15.37 6.51 -24.71
C ILE A 82 16.03 5.67 -23.60
N PHE A 83 15.95 6.16 -22.36
CA PHE A 83 16.41 5.44 -21.18
C PHE A 83 15.34 5.51 -20.08
N ILE A 84 14.83 4.35 -19.65
CA ILE A 84 13.75 4.25 -18.67
C ILE A 84 14.03 3.15 -17.64
N SER A 85 13.37 3.25 -16.48
CA SER A 85 13.27 2.16 -15.49
C SER A 85 11.82 1.64 -15.46
N PRO A 86 11.51 0.53 -16.17
CA PRO A 86 10.16 -0.04 -16.17
C PRO A 86 9.64 -0.39 -14.78
N LEU A 87 10.51 -0.95 -13.93
CA LEU A 87 10.15 -1.36 -12.58
C LEU A 87 9.72 -0.16 -11.71
N SER A 88 10.42 0.97 -11.83
CA SER A 88 10.07 2.19 -11.09
C SER A 88 8.70 2.72 -11.50
N ILE A 89 8.37 2.68 -12.80
CA ILE A 89 7.07 3.12 -13.31
C ILE A 89 5.97 2.16 -12.82
N LEU A 90 6.20 0.85 -12.91
CA LEU A 90 5.26 -0.15 -12.41
C LEU A 90 4.97 0.03 -10.92
N LEU A 91 6.00 0.31 -10.11
CA LEU A 91 5.83 0.54 -8.68
C LEU A 91 5.01 1.81 -8.39
N ALA A 92 5.25 2.89 -9.13
CA ALA A 92 4.46 4.12 -9.02
C ALA A 92 2.99 3.88 -9.39
N LEU A 93 2.73 3.10 -10.44
CA LEU A 93 1.39 2.69 -10.84
C LEU A 93 0.73 1.78 -9.80
N ALA A 94 1.47 0.85 -9.19
CA ALA A 94 0.94 -0.01 -8.12
C ALA A 94 0.50 0.81 -6.89
N MET A 95 1.29 1.80 -6.48
CA MET A 95 0.89 2.73 -5.41
C MET A 95 -0.37 3.51 -5.78
N THR A 96 -0.46 3.96 -7.04
CA THR A 96 -1.62 4.70 -7.55
C THR A 96 -2.86 3.82 -7.65
N TYR A 97 -2.70 2.57 -8.09
CA TYR A 97 -3.76 1.56 -8.16
C TYR A 97 -4.37 1.30 -6.79
N ASN A 98 -3.53 1.19 -5.75
CA ASN A 98 -3.99 1.01 -4.37
C ASN A 98 -4.85 2.18 -3.85
N GLY A 99 -4.68 3.38 -4.40
CA GLY A 99 -5.51 4.55 -4.09
C GLY A 99 -6.70 4.76 -5.01
N ALA A 100 -6.78 4.03 -6.13
CA ALA A 100 -7.82 4.20 -7.14
C ALA A 100 -9.12 3.46 -6.76
N VAL A 101 -10.26 3.96 -7.22
CA VAL A 101 -11.59 3.35 -7.02
C VAL A 101 -12.40 3.32 -8.32
N GLY A 102 -13.39 2.43 -8.39
CA GLY A 102 -14.32 2.33 -9.52
C GLY A 102 -13.61 2.08 -10.86
N ASN A 103 -14.02 2.80 -11.89
CA ASN A 103 -13.51 2.61 -13.26
C ASN A 103 -11.99 2.82 -13.37
N THR A 104 -11.42 3.72 -12.58
CA THR A 104 -9.96 3.95 -12.59
C THR A 104 -9.21 2.75 -12.06
N ASN A 105 -9.68 2.14 -10.96
CA ASN A 105 -9.09 0.93 -10.42
C ASN A 105 -9.15 -0.23 -11.43
N LEU A 106 -10.32 -0.42 -12.06
CA LEU A 106 -10.51 -1.47 -13.08
C LEU A 106 -9.59 -1.29 -14.29
N ALA A 107 -9.51 -0.08 -14.85
CA ALA A 107 -8.62 0.20 -15.97
C ALA A 107 -7.15 -0.04 -15.61
N MET A 108 -6.75 0.26 -14.37
CA MET A 108 -5.39 0.04 -13.89
C MET A 108 -5.05 -1.44 -13.62
N ALA A 109 -6.05 -2.29 -13.34
CA ALA A 109 -5.87 -3.73 -13.15
C ALA A 109 -5.61 -4.49 -14.47
N GLU A 110 -5.93 -3.88 -15.61
CA GLU A 110 -5.80 -4.48 -16.94
C GLU A 110 -4.43 -4.25 -17.60
N ILE A 111 -3.57 -3.42 -16.98
CA ILE A 111 -2.27 -2.99 -17.52
C ILE A 111 -1.21 -4.12 -17.46
#